data_AF-A0A924Y965-F1
#
_entry.id   AF-A0A924Y965-F1
#
_cell.length_a   1.000
_cell.length_b   1.000
_cell.length_c   1.000
_cell.angle_alpha   90.00
_cell.angle_beta   90.00
_cell.angle_gamma   90.00
#
_symmetry.space_group_name_H-M   'P 1'
#
loop_
_entity.id
_entity.type
_entity.pdbx_description
1 polymer ?
#
loop_
_entity_poly.entity_id
_entity_poly.type
_entity_poly.pdbx_seq_one_letter_code
_entity_poly.pdbx_strand_id
1 'polypeptide(L)'
;MTNKLERFTQRARRALSLAQESAEALEHGNIGTEHLLLGLMRETDGVANRVLGDFNVTADQIEALVKEMSQAGIRRSPTAPLELSIRTRRALELAVDEARLMGHDYVGTEHLLLGILRQNDSTAANILRRLGLDLERVRQTTRSMILLKSVPEPETFNR
;
A
#
# COMPACT_ATOMS: atom_id res chain seq x y z
N MET A 1 6.98 -20.20 -15.42
CA MET A 1 7.36 -19.07 -14.54
C MET A 1 6.06 -18.48 -14.03
N THR A 2 5.68 -18.81 -12.80
CA THR A 2 4.41 -18.38 -12.19
C THR A 2 4.33 -16.86 -12.21
N ASN A 3 3.30 -16.34 -12.87
CA ASN A 3 3.05 -14.92 -13.01
C ASN A 3 2.77 -14.38 -11.59
N LYS A 4 3.80 -13.80 -10.96
CA LYS A 4 3.85 -13.47 -9.52
C LYS A 4 2.71 -12.51 -9.10
N LEU A 5 2.06 -11.88 -10.07
CA LEU A 5 0.93 -10.95 -9.90
C LEU A 5 -0.46 -11.58 -10.09
N GLU A 6 -0.58 -12.85 -10.50
CA GLU A 6 -1.88 -13.50 -10.72
C GLU A 6 -2.74 -13.53 -9.46
N ARG A 7 -2.12 -13.63 -8.30
CA ARG A 7 -2.81 -13.62 -6.99
C ARG A 7 -3.27 -12.22 -6.56
N PHE A 8 -2.80 -11.15 -7.19
CA PHE A 8 -3.18 -9.79 -6.82
C PHE A 8 -4.53 -9.43 -7.42
N THR A 9 -5.41 -8.84 -6.62
CA THR A 9 -6.69 -8.30 -7.08
C THR A 9 -6.47 -7.18 -8.11
N GLN A 10 -7.49 -6.88 -8.93
CA GLN A 10 -7.42 -5.78 -9.89
C GLN A 10 -7.07 -4.44 -9.23
N ARG A 11 -7.66 -4.16 -8.06
CA ARG A 11 -7.36 -2.96 -7.26
C ARG A 11 -5.92 -2.93 -6.76
N ALA A 12 -5.40 -4.06 -6.27
CA ALA A 12 -4.00 -4.15 -5.85
C ALA A 12 -3.02 -3.96 -7.02
N ARG A 13 -3.33 -4.50 -8.21
CA ARG A 13 -2.55 -4.23 -9.43
C ARG A 13 -2.61 -2.77 -9.84
N ARG A 14 -3.78 -2.14 -9.77
CA ARG A 14 -3.94 -0.70 -10.05
C ARG A 14 -3.15 0.16 -9.08
N ALA A 15 -3.16 -0.15 -7.77
CA ALA A 15 -2.33 0.54 -6.78
C ALA A 15 -0.83 0.43 -7.09
N LEU A 16 -0.36 -0.73 -7.60
CA LEU A 16 1.03 -0.91 -8.04
C LEU A 16 1.36 -0.07 -9.28
N SER A 17 0.46 0.00 -10.26
CA SER A 17 0.62 0.88 -11.42
C SER A 17 0.67 2.35 -11.00
N LEU A 18 -0.24 2.79 -10.12
CA LEU A 18 -0.26 4.16 -9.59
C LEU A 18 1.00 4.49 -8.78
N ALA A 19 1.59 3.51 -8.10
CA ALA A 19 2.88 3.66 -7.42
C ALA A 19 4.03 3.89 -8.42
N GLN A 20 4.03 3.14 -9.53
CA GLN A 20 5.00 3.36 -10.61
C GLN A 20 4.83 4.76 -11.23
N GLU A 21 3.61 5.14 -11.61
CA GLU A 21 3.30 6.46 -12.16
C GLU A 21 3.74 7.59 -11.21
N SER A 22 3.56 7.40 -9.90
CA SER A 22 4.03 8.34 -8.88
C SER A 22 5.55 8.48 -8.87
N ALA A 23 6.30 7.37 -8.91
CA ALA A 23 7.76 7.41 -8.96
C ALA A 23 8.29 8.06 -10.24
N GLU A 24 7.60 7.84 -11.37
CA GLU A 24 7.92 8.49 -12.65
C GLU A 24 7.65 10.00 -12.59
N ALA A 25 6.48 10.41 -12.12
CA ALA A 25 6.10 11.82 -12.00
C ALA A 25 6.99 12.62 -11.05
N LEU A 26 7.59 11.95 -10.05
CA LEU A 26 8.52 12.54 -9.09
C LEU A 26 9.99 12.39 -9.51
N GLU A 27 10.26 11.81 -10.69
CA GLU A 27 11.61 11.56 -11.23
C GLU A 27 12.51 10.72 -10.31
N HIS A 28 11.92 9.86 -9.47
CA HIS A 28 12.67 9.00 -8.57
C HIS A 28 13.21 7.77 -9.30
N GLY A 29 14.44 7.37 -8.99
CA GLY A 29 15.13 6.25 -9.65
C GLY A 29 14.60 4.85 -9.32
N ASN A 30 13.71 4.73 -8.33
CA ASN A 30 13.13 3.46 -7.92
C ASN A 30 11.71 3.65 -7.35
N ILE A 31 10.94 2.55 -7.34
CA ILE A 31 9.62 2.51 -6.71
C ILE A 31 9.82 2.12 -5.24
N GLY A 32 9.98 3.13 -4.38
CA GLY A 32 10.04 2.98 -2.93
C GLY A 32 8.70 2.69 -2.26
N THR A 33 8.73 2.45 -0.94
CA THR A 33 7.53 2.13 -0.14
C THR A 33 6.54 3.29 -0.09
N GLU A 34 7.03 4.51 -0.18
CA GLU A 34 6.28 5.76 -0.20
C GLU A 34 5.44 5.90 -1.47
N HIS A 35 5.97 5.45 -2.60
CA HIS A 35 5.22 5.37 -3.85
C HIS A 35 4.13 4.30 -3.77
N LEU A 36 4.45 3.14 -3.16
CA LEU A 36 3.44 2.11 -2.93
C LEU A 36 2.31 2.62 -2.03
N LEU A 37 2.64 3.34 -0.96
CA LEU A 37 1.67 3.99 -0.07
C LEU A 37 0.80 5.01 -0.83
N LEU A 38 1.44 5.86 -1.65
CA LEU A 38 0.73 6.84 -2.47
C LEU A 38 -0.18 6.17 -3.53
N GLY A 39 0.28 5.09 -4.16
CA GLY A 39 -0.52 4.29 -5.08
C GLY A 39 -1.73 3.65 -4.41
N LEU A 40 -1.59 3.15 -3.17
CA LEU A 40 -2.72 2.66 -2.37
C LEU A 40 -3.73 3.76 -2.03
N MET A 41 -3.27 4.99 -1.79
CA MET A 41 -4.15 6.12 -1.53
C MET A 41 -4.80 6.69 -2.80
N ARG A 42 -4.18 6.55 -3.97
CA ARG A 42 -4.78 6.93 -5.24
C ARG A 42 -5.79 5.90 -5.76
N GLU A 43 -5.73 4.66 -5.29
CA GLU A 43 -6.75 3.64 -5.51
C GLU A 43 -7.96 3.87 -4.57
N THR A 44 -8.88 4.76 -4.98
CA THR A 44 -9.98 5.28 -4.15
C THR A 44 -10.97 4.22 -3.65
N ASP A 45 -11.10 3.09 -4.33
CA ASP A 45 -12.04 2.03 -3.97
C ASP A 45 -11.39 0.94 -3.08
N GLY A 46 -10.10 1.10 -2.77
CA GLY A 46 -9.32 0.17 -1.97
C GLY A 46 -9.65 0.23 -0.48
N VAL A 47 -9.48 -0.90 0.21
CA VAL A 47 -9.57 -0.94 1.68
C VAL A 47 -8.47 -0.10 2.31
N ALA A 48 -7.27 -0.09 1.72
CA ALA A 48 -6.16 0.73 2.21
C ALA A 48 -6.49 2.23 2.20
N ASN A 49 -7.06 2.74 1.09
CA ASN A 49 -7.52 4.13 0.99
C ASN A 49 -8.54 4.44 2.09
N ARG A 50 -9.55 3.59 2.24
CA ARG A 50 -10.59 3.77 3.26
C ARG A 50 -10.02 3.83 4.67
N VAL A 51 -9.19 2.85 5.05
CA VAL A 51 -8.59 2.77 6.38
C VAL A 51 -7.77 4.02 6.67
N LEU A 52 -6.89 4.43 5.76
CA LEU A 52 -6.06 5.61 5.95
C LEU A 52 -6.91 6.91 5.92
N GLY A 53 -7.98 6.93 5.12
CA GLY A 53 -8.98 8.00 5.10
C GLY A 53 -9.72 8.17 6.44
N ASP A 54 -10.01 7.08 7.15
CA ASP A 54 -10.59 7.11 8.50
C ASP A 54 -9.62 7.75 9.52
N PHE A 55 -8.31 7.75 9.24
CA PHE A 55 -7.30 8.50 9.98
C PHE A 55 -7.06 9.92 9.44
N ASN A 56 -7.91 10.41 8.53
CA ASN A 56 -7.79 11.69 7.84
C ASN A 56 -6.51 11.85 7.00
N VAL A 57 -5.93 10.74 6.52
CA VAL A 57 -4.79 10.77 5.60
C VAL A 57 -5.29 10.92 4.17
N THR A 58 -4.69 11.84 3.42
CA THR A 58 -4.96 12.03 1.99
C THR A 58 -3.73 11.70 1.13
N ALA A 59 -3.98 11.41 -0.16
CA ALA A 59 -2.90 11.22 -1.12
C ALA A 59 -2.00 12.47 -1.23
N ASP A 60 -2.60 13.66 -1.18
CA ASP A 60 -1.88 14.95 -1.29
C ASP A 60 -0.92 15.18 -0.13
N GLN A 61 -1.32 14.82 1.10
CA GLN A 61 -0.45 14.90 2.28
C GLN A 61 0.76 13.97 2.15
N ILE A 62 0.55 12.74 1.66
CA ILE A 62 1.64 11.79 1.41
C ILE A 62 2.56 12.33 0.31
N GLU A 63 2.01 12.80 -0.81
CA GLU A 63 2.79 13.35 -1.91
C GLU A 63 3.63 14.55 -1.49
N ALA A 64 3.08 15.45 -0.68
CA ALA A 64 3.81 16.60 -0.14
C ALA A 64 5.02 16.16 0.70
N LEU A 65 4.84 15.18 1.59
CA LEU A 65 5.92 14.64 2.42
C LEU A 65 6.96 13.89 1.59
N VAL A 66 6.55 13.15 0.56
CA VAL A 66 7.49 12.50 -0.37
C VAL A 66 8.35 13.56 -1.07
N LYS A 67 7.74 14.62 -1.60
CA LYS A 67 8.46 15.72 -2.24
C LYS A 67 9.42 16.41 -1.29
N GLU A 68 9.03 16.67 -0.04
CA GLU A 68 9.89 17.25 1.00
C GLU A 68 11.13 16.39 1.25
N MET A 69 10.95 15.08 1.42
CA MET A 69 12.04 14.14 1.74
C MET A 69 13.01 13.94 0.57
N SER A 70 12.56 14.13 -0.66
CA SER A 70 13.35 13.93 -1.88
C SER A 70 14.22 15.12 -2.30
N GLN A 71 14.10 16.28 -1.64
CA GLN A 71 14.89 17.48 -1.97
C GLN A 71 16.42 17.30 -1.78
N ALA A 72 16.87 16.15 -1.26
CA ALA A 72 18.27 15.80 -1.05
C ALA A 72 18.86 14.78 -2.06
N GLY A 73 18.15 14.39 -3.12
CA GLY A 73 18.51 13.23 -3.97
C GLY A 73 18.99 13.50 -5.40
N ILE A 74 19.90 12.64 -5.88
CA ILE A 74 20.42 12.57 -7.26
C ILE A 74 19.27 12.26 -8.24
N ARG A 75 19.08 13.11 -9.26
CA ARG A 75 18.07 12.93 -10.31
C ARG A 75 18.31 11.67 -11.13
N ARG A 76 17.22 10.97 -11.49
CA ARG A 76 17.23 9.76 -12.34
C ARG A 76 17.77 10.05 -13.74
N SER A 77 18.40 9.06 -14.37
CA SER A 77 18.60 9.04 -15.83
C SER A 77 17.30 8.59 -16.52
N PRO A 78 16.68 9.39 -17.42
CA PRO A 78 15.33 9.17 -17.94
C PRO A 78 15.08 7.82 -18.63
N THR A 79 16.14 7.11 -19.04
CA THR A 79 16.06 5.92 -19.90
C THR A 79 16.13 4.59 -19.17
N ALA A 80 16.51 4.55 -17.89
CA ALA A 80 16.60 3.30 -17.13
C ALA A 80 15.21 2.86 -16.66
N PRO A 81 14.80 1.59 -16.82
CA PRO A 81 13.50 1.11 -16.30
C PRO A 81 13.44 1.27 -14.77
N LEU A 82 12.26 1.57 -14.23
CA LEU A 82 12.07 1.63 -12.79
C LEU A 82 12.09 0.24 -12.18
N GLU A 83 12.86 0.10 -11.12
CA GLU A 83 12.85 -1.10 -10.29
C GLU A 83 12.20 -0.84 -8.94
N LEU A 84 11.57 -1.89 -8.39
CA LEU A 84 11.14 -1.89 -6.99
C LEU A 84 12.34 -1.77 -6.07
N SER A 85 12.25 -0.93 -5.04
CA SER A 85 13.25 -0.94 -3.97
C SER A 85 13.27 -2.30 -3.23
N ILE A 86 14.37 -2.64 -2.55
CA ILE A 86 14.46 -3.85 -1.71
C ILE A 86 13.32 -3.87 -0.67
N ARG A 87 13.01 -2.72 -0.06
CA ARG A 87 11.93 -2.60 0.93
C ARG A 87 10.54 -2.77 0.30
N THR A 88 10.35 -2.29 -0.93
CA THR A 88 9.08 -2.47 -1.65
C THR A 88 8.88 -3.94 -2.02
N ARG A 89 9.91 -4.64 -2.53
CA ARG A 89 9.84 -6.10 -2.77
C ARG A 89 9.48 -6.85 -1.49
N ARG A 90 10.13 -6.51 -0.38
CA ARG A 90 9.81 -7.09 0.93
C ARG A 90 8.38 -6.76 1.39
N ALA A 91 7.86 -5.57 1.11
CA ALA A 91 6.47 -5.23 1.42
C ALA A 91 5.49 -6.15 0.68
N LEU A 92 5.76 -6.44 -0.60
CA LEU A 92 4.93 -7.34 -1.40
C LEU A 92 4.98 -8.79 -0.89
N GLU A 93 6.15 -9.27 -0.47
CA GLU A 93 6.31 -10.59 0.14
C GLU A 93 5.54 -10.68 1.46
N LEU A 94 5.68 -9.68 2.31
CA LEU A 94 4.93 -9.59 3.57
C LEU A 94 3.42 -9.50 3.35
N ALA A 95 2.97 -8.81 2.28
CA ALA A 95 1.57 -8.76 1.90
C ALA A 95 1.03 -10.14 1.50
N VAL A 96 1.81 -10.92 0.75
CA VAL A 96 1.46 -12.32 0.42
C VAL A 96 1.36 -13.17 1.68
N ASP A 97 2.27 -12.97 2.64
CA ASP A 97 2.24 -13.69 3.92
C ASP A 97 1.02 -13.30 4.77
N GLU A 98 0.65 -12.02 4.85
CA GLU A 98 -0.56 -11.59 5.56
C GLU A 98 -1.82 -12.18 4.95
N ALA A 99 -1.94 -12.17 3.61
CA ALA A 99 -3.06 -12.80 2.92
C ALA A 99 -3.17 -14.30 3.28
N ARG A 100 -2.05 -15.01 3.28
CA ARG A 100 -2.00 -16.44 3.64
C ARG A 100 -2.36 -16.68 5.10
N LEU A 101 -1.86 -15.87 6.02
CA LEU A 101 -2.17 -15.96 7.45
C LEU A 101 -3.66 -15.71 7.73
N MET A 102 -4.34 -14.95 6.87
CA MET A 102 -5.77 -14.70 6.93
C MET A 102 -6.60 -15.73 6.15
N GLY A 103 -5.98 -16.73 5.53
CA GLY A 103 -6.68 -17.74 4.73
C GLY A 103 -7.17 -17.23 3.37
N HIS A 104 -6.70 -16.07 2.92
CA HIS A 104 -7.04 -15.51 1.60
C HIS A 104 -6.12 -16.07 0.51
N ASP A 105 -6.71 -16.50 -0.60
CA ASP A 105 -6.01 -16.95 -1.79
C ASP A 105 -5.53 -15.78 -2.67
N TYR A 106 -6.13 -14.60 -2.50
CA TYR A 106 -5.81 -13.34 -3.17
C TYR A 106 -5.03 -12.33 -2.31
N VAL A 107 -4.38 -11.36 -2.98
CA VAL A 107 -3.70 -10.22 -2.36
C VAL A 107 -4.44 -8.93 -2.73
N GLY A 108 -5.10 -8.30 -1.75
CA GLY A 108 -5.78 -7.01 -1.88
C GLY A 108 -4.95 -5.82 -1.38
N THR A 109 -5.56 -4.64 -1.44
CA THR A 109 -4.95 -3.37 -1.01
C THR A 109 -4.61 -3.36 0.49
N GLU A 110 -5.43 -4.01 1.28
CA GLU A 110 -5.29 -4.20 2.73
C GLU A 110 -4.07 -5.03 3.07
N HIS A 111 -3.81 -6.11 2.33
CA HIS A 111 -2.61 -6.92 2.53
C HIS A 111 -1.35 -6.13 2.14
N LEU A 112 -1.41 -5.33 1.07
CA LEU A 112 -0.34 -4.42 0.68
C LEU A 112 -0.03 -3.39 1.78
N LEU A 113 -1.06 -2.78 2.36
CA LEU A 113 -0.93 -1.85 3.48
C LEU A 113 -0.30 -2.54 4.71
N LEU A 114 -0.76 -3.74 5.07
CA LEU A 114 -0.18 -4.52 6.16
C LEU A 114 1.30 -4.87 5.91
N GLY A 115 1.65 -5.21 4.67
CA GLY A 115 3.03 -5.47 4.25
C GLY A 115 3.96 -4.26 4.39
N ILE A 116 3.44 -3.05 4.14
CA ILE A 116 4.14 -1.79 4.44
C ILE A 116 4.29 -1.60 5.95
N LEU A 117 3.20 -1.75 6.71
CA LEU A 117 3.15 -1.48 8.15
C LEU A 117 4.00 -2.43 8.99
N ARG A 118 4.42 -3.57 8.44
CA ARG A 118 5.39 -4.48 9.07
C ARG A 118 6.84 -4.00 8.97
N GLN A 119 7.12 -3.00 8.13
CA GLN A 119 8.45 -2.41 7.97
C GLN A 119 8.50 -1.06 8.69
N ASN A 120 8.76 -1.11 10.00
CA ASN A 120 8.81 0.07 10.88
C ASN A 120 9.81 1.14 10.42
N ASP A 121 10.88 0.76 9.71
CA ASP A 121 11.94 1.66 9.25
C ASP A 121 11.84 1.99 7.76
N SER A 122 10.66 1.82 7.15
CA SER A 122 10.40 2.20 5.77
C SER A 122 10.07 3.69 5.63
N THR A 123 10.28 4.25 4.45
CA THR A 123 9.90 5.64 4.14
C THR A 123 8.40 5.84 4.33
N ALA A 124 7.58 4.88 3.91
CA ALA A 124 6.12 4.93 4.13
C ALA A 124 5.76 4.95 5.62
N ALA A 125 6.42 4.12 6.44
CA ALA A 125 6.22 4.14 7.89
C ALA A 125 6.61 5.49 8.51
N ASN A 126 7.69 6.12 8.03
CA ASN A 126 8.08 7.46 8.46
C ASN A 126 7.03 8.52 8.07
N ILE A 127 6.53 8.49 6.84
CA ILE A 127 5.47 9.39 6.37
C ILE A 127 4.22 9.28 7.26
N LEU A 128 3.73 8.06 7.51
CA LEU A 128 2.56 7.85 8.37
C LEU A 128 2.78 8.39 9.79
N ARG A 129 3.99 8.22 10.36
CA ARG A 129 4.32 8.80 11.67
C ARG A 129 4.38 10.34 11.65
N ARG A 130 4.92 10.94 10.58
CA ARG A 130 4.92 12.41 10.40
C ARG A 130 3.51 12.99 10.29
N LEU A 131 2.57 12.21 9.78
CA LEU A 131 1.13 12.54 9.77
C LEU A 131 0.45 12.27 11.13
N GLY A 132 1.18 11.83 12.15
CA GLY A 132 0.67 11.61 13.50
C GLY A 132 0.04 10.24 13.75
N LEU A 133 0.22 9.27 12.85
CA LEU A 133 -0.39 7.96 12.99
C LEU A 133 0.49 7.01 13.82
N ASP A 134 -0.16 6.27 14.70
CA ASP A 134 0.39 5.08 15.33
C ASP A 134 0.23 3.88 14.38
N LEU A 135 1.36 3.30 13.95
CA LEU A 135 1.35 2.23 12.95
C LEU A 135 0.68 0.94 13.44
N GLU A 136 0.73 0.66 14.75
CA GLU A 136 0.05 -0.49 15.32
C GLU A 136 -1.46 -0.29 15.26
N ARG A 137 -1.94 0.91 15.61
CA ARG A 137 -3.35 1.25 15.51
C ARG A 137 -3.88 1.13 14.08
N VAL A 138 -3.13 1.62 13.08
CA VAL A 138 -3.51 1.47 11.66
C VAL A 138 -3.55 -0.01 11.27
N ARG A 139 -2.57 -0.81 11.73
CA ARG A 139 -2.53 -2.25 11.45
C ARG A 139 -3.73 -2.97 12.04
N GLN A 140 -4.09 -2.66 13.28
CA GLN A 140 -5.27 -3.21 13.95
C GLN A 140 -6.56 -2.84 13.22
N THR A 141 -6.76 -1.56 12.89
CA THR A 141 -7.93 -1.10 12.12
C THR A 141 -8.02 -1.79 10.77
N THR A 142 -6.90 -1.95 10.07
CA THR A 142 -6.85 -2.67 8.79
C THR A 142 -7.33 -4.12 8.94
N ARG A 143 -6.86 -4.82 9.98
CA ARG A 143 -7.30 -6.20 10.28
C ARG A 143 -8.78 -6.27 10.66
N SER A 144 -9.29 -5.33 11.44
CA SER A 144 -10.71 -5.26 11.79
C SER A 144 -11.61 -5.04 10.57
N MET A 145 -11.20 -4.19 9.62
CA MET A 145 -11.95 -3.99 8.38
C MET A 145 -12.08 -5.25 7.53
N ILE A 146 -11.04 -6.08 7.52
CA ILE A 146 -11.05 -7.37 6.80
C ILE A 146 -12.10 -8.31 7.40
N LEU A 147 -12.15 -8.39 8.73
CA LEU A 147 -13.10 -9.23 9.45
C LEU A 147 -14.55 -8.77 9.24
N LEU A 148 -14.80 -7.46 9.22
CA LEU A 148 -16.15 -6.91 8.97
C LEU A 148 -16.67 -7.22 7.56
N LYS A 149 -15.78 -7.38 6.57
CA LYS A 149 -16.15 -7.79 5.21
C LYS A 149 -16.35 -9.30 5.03
N SER A 150 -15.91 -10.11 5.99
CA SER A 150 -15.98 -11.58 5.94
C SER A 150 -17.11 -12.17 6.79
N VAL A 151 -17.91 -11.34 7.47
CA VAL A 151 -19.18 -11.78 8.07
C VAL A 151 -20.20 -11.99 6.95
N PRO A 152 -20.73 -13.21 6.73
CA PRO A 152 -21.82 -13.41 5.79
C PRO A 152 -23.03 -12.58 6.25
N GLU A 153 -23.66 -11.84 5.34
CA GLU A 153 -24.94 -11.21 5.66
C GLU A 153 -25.90 -12.30 6.14
N PRO A 154 -26.71 -12.04 7.20
CA PRO A 154 -27.66 -13.03 7.67
C PRO A 154 -28.58 -13.40 6.52
N GLU A 155 -28.56 -14.67 6.11
CA GLU A 155 -29.50 -15.20 5.13
C GLU A 155 -30.90 -14.84 5.59
N THR A 156 -31.54 -13.92 4.89
CA THR A 156 -32.96 -13.65 5.08
C THR A 156 -33.70 -14.93 4.70
N PHE A 157 -34.05 -15.72 5.72
CA PHE A 157 -34.86 -16.90 5.58
C PHE A 157 -36.26 -16.45 5.17
N ASN A 158 -36.48 -16.34 3.85
CA ASN A 158 -37.77 -15.96 3.32
C ASN A 158 -38.73 -17.16 3.51
N ARG A 159 -39.78 -16.94 4.30
CA ARG A 159 -40.90 -17.87 4.47
C ARG A 159 -41.86 -17.82 3.29
#